data_AF-A0A2X1XA74-F1
#
_entry.id   AF-A0A2X1XA74-F1
#
_cell.length_a   1.000
_cell.length_b   1.000
_cell.length_c   1.000
_cell.angle_alpha   90.00
_cell.angle_beta   90.00
_cell.angle_gamma   90.00
#
_symmetry.space_group_name_H-M   'P 1'
#
loop_
_entity.id
_entity.type
_entity.pdbx_description
1 polymer ?
#
loop_
_entity_poly.entity_id
_entity_poly.type
_entity_poly.pdbx_seq_one_letter_code
_entity_poly.pdbx_strand_id
1 'polypeptide(L)'
;MSNDITTEFSVPDGVRAYSTGKAKVGNIGVTAKFVKQADRNDGASYLSGNGKHQADYAATSDMFYANPDPSTIPALAINAQASNGVGGKLNTYQKANYSGRAEVGTVTLTFDKTVTDPVLDLSGLGGYVNAFGDFQYSNGTGAVLGRGSFNSTDIELITDGVSFEKGASNSNLEVTNNTIKVKNRNTFTHAKLTQGEHIQNNGYPSPKLVPAGTGSVILKGTFKEVSLKLYHNATPYSAFPTDKYGTSRVFFTNNNNSQYGDGINGLNVINTEKIQIGNKTYNNLTNWDKFRISLRLLKPSSIGDRVWLDEDANGIQDAGEKGVEGVTVKLLDKDGSPAKDFNGNLVQDQVTDANGNYKFENLPAGEYVVQVVTKDGQTLTTKGQGAADKDSDLDPKTGKTDVIKLEANENITNVDAGIVPAKNTK
;
A
#
# COMPACT_ATOMS: atom_id res chain seq x y z
N MET A 1 -11.21 -2.38 4.55
CA MET A 1 -12.03 -1.98 5.72
C MET A 1 -13.46 -1.72 5.25
N SER A 2 -14.42 -1.54 6.17
CA SER A 2 -15.80 -1.12 5.88
C SER A 2 -15.91 0.40 5.67
N ASN A 3 -16.99 0.85 5.05
CA ASN A 3 -17.29 2.29 4.88
C ASN A 3 -17.59 2.99 6.22
N ASP A 4 -18.22 2.28 7.16
CA ASP A 4 -18.66 2.84 8.45
C ASP A 4 -17.50 2.94 9.45
N ILE A 5 -16.58 3.88 9.21
CA ILE A 5 -15.45 4.16 10.09
C ILE A 5 -15.85 5.24 11.11
N THR A 6 -16.11 4.83 12.35
CA THR A 6 -16.36 5.78 13.45
C THR A 6 -15.07 6.16 14.16
N THR A 7 -14.94 7.41 14.60
CA THR A 7 -13.79 7.88 15.41
C THR A 7 -14.22 8.67 16.63
N GLU A 8 -13.60 8.39 17.78
CA GLU A 8 -13.81 9.11 19.05
C GLU A 8 -12.47 9.71 19.52
N PHE A 9 -12.50 10.77 20.33
CA PHE A 9 -11.32 11.46 20.87
C PHE A 9 -11.48 11.72 22.38
N SER A 10 -10.43 11.50 23.17
CA SER A 10 -10.45 11.74 24.61
C SER A 10 -9.09 12.14 25.19
N VAL A 11 -9.10 12.90 26.29
CA VAL A 11 -7.89 13.36 27.01
C VAL A 11 -8.09 13.10 28.52
N PRO A 12 -8.10 11.83 28.97
CA PRO A 12 -8.50 11.46 30.33
C PRO A 12 -7.54 11.96 31.40
N ASP A 13 -6.24 12.04 31.10
CA ASP A 13 -5.17 12.33 32.06
C ASP A 13 -4.59 13.76 31.93
N GLY A 14 -5.19 14.61 31.07
CA GLY A 14 -4.66 15.95 30.72
C GLY A 14 -3.33 15.97 29.94
N VAL A 15 -2.57 14.87 29.93
CA VAL A 15 -1.24 14.76 29.31
C VAL A 15 -1.25 13.97 27.99
N ARG A 16 -2.07 12.90 27.92
CA ARG A 16 -2.17 12.01 26.76
C ARG A 16 -3.53 12.16 26.09
N ALA A 17 -3.48 12.44 24.78
CA ALA A 17 -4.64 12.41 23.90
C ALA A 17 -4.73 11.02 23.25
N TYR A 18 -5.94 10.46 23.24
CA TYR A 18 -6.27 9.21 22.61
C TYR A 18 -7.30 9.47 21.52
N SER A 19 -7.21 8.70 20.45
CA SER A 19 -8.34 8.57 19.51
C SER A 19 -8.53 7.10 19.15
N THR A 20 -9.77 6.69 19.02
CA THR A 20 -10.15 5.34 18.61
C THR A 20 -10.81 5.40 17.24
N GLY A 21 -10.66 4.33 16.46
CA GLY A 21 -11.32 4.12 15.18
C GLY A 21 -11.89 2.71 15.14
N LYS A 22 -13.12 2.52 14.66
CA LYS A 22 -13.71 1.17 14.52
C LYS A 22 -14.09 0.92 13.06
N ALA A 23 -13.80 -0.27 12.56
CA ALA A 23 -14.14 -0.73 11.22
C ALA A 23 -14.29 -2.27 11.20
N LYS A 24 -14.67 -2.83 10.05
CA LYS A 24 -14.60 -4.27 9.76
C LYS A 24 -13.69 -4.56 8.57
N VAL A 25 -13.13 -5.75 8.50
CA VAL A 25 -12.47 -6.30 7.30
C VAL A 25 -13.10 -7.66 7.01
N GLY A 26 -14.00 -7.72 6.03
CA GLY A 26 -14.92 -8.84 5.90
C GLY A 26 -15.73 -9.02 7.20
N ASN A 27 -15.70 -10.23 7.77
CA ASN A 27 -16.41 -10.60 8.99
C ASN A 27 -15.54 -10.46 10.28
N ILE A 28 -14.47 -9.65 10.23
CA ILE A 28 -13.54 -9.39 11.34
C ILE A 28 -13.67 -7.93 11.78
N GLY A 29 -14.00 -7.68 13.05
CA GLY A 29 -13.99 -6.35 13.64
C GLY A 29 -12.56 -5.89 13.94
N VAL A 30 -12.27 -4.63 13.64
CA VAL A 30 -10.96 -3.99 13.89
C VAL A 30 -11.17 -2.70 14.68
N THR A 31 -10.45 -2.57 15.79
CA THR A 31 -10.34 -1.32 16.55
C THR A 31 -8.93 -0.76 16.39
N ALA A 32 -8.82 0.42 15.79
CA ALA A 32 -7.63 1.25 15.85
C ALA A 32 -7.65 2.07 17.16
N LYS A 33 -6.50 2.18 17.84
CA LYS A 33 -6.27 3.08 18.96
C LYS A 33 -4.97 3.84 18.72
N PHE A 34 -5.06 5.15 18.56
CA PHE A 34 -3.89 6.02 18.55
C PHE A 34 -3.64 6.57 19.95
N VAL A 35 -2.38 6.47 20.39
CA VAL A 35 -1.85 7.04 21.63
C VAL A 35 -0.79 8.07 21.24
N LYS A 36 -1.05 9.36 21.48
CA LYS A 36 -0.06 10.42 21.22
C LYS A 36 1.18 10.24 22.12
N GLN A 37 2.37 10.62 21.62
CA GLN A 37 3.58 10.70 22.44
C GLN A 37 3.35 11.59 23.67
N ALA A 38 4.00 11.25 24.78
CA ALA A 38 3.83 11.88 26.09
C ALA A 38 4.53 13.24 26.21
N ASP A 39 4.09 14.24 25.45
CA ASP A 39 4.12 15.65 25.89
C ASP A 39 3.14 16.54 25.09
N ARG A 40 2.52 17.50 25.79
CA ARG A 40 1.88 18.76 25.32
C ARG A 40 0.74 18.75 24.27
N ASN A 41 -0.37 19.40 24.65
CA ASN A 41 -1.44 20.06 23.87
C ASN A 41 -2.27 19.26 22.83
N ASP A 42 -3.51 19.72 22.63
CA ASP A 42 -4.51 19.11 21.75
C ASP A 42 -4.26 19.38 20.26
N GLY A 43 -4.88 18.57 19.39
CA GLY A 43 -5.04 18.87 17.96
C GLY A 43 -3.88 18.50 17.01
N ALA A 44 -2.73 18.04 17.50
CA ALA A 44 -1.55 17.77 16.66
C ALA A 44 -1.61 16.43 15.89
N SER A 45 -1.93 15.32 16.56
CA SER A 45 -1.97 13.98 15.95
C SER A 45 -3.14 13.17 16.49
N TYR A 46 -3.94 12.59 15.59
CA TYR A 46 -5.19 11.91 15.90
C TYR A 46 -5.76 11.13 14.71
N LEU A 47 -6.55 10.08 15.00
CA LEU A 47 -7.41 9.40 14.03
C LEU A 47 -8.58 10.32 13.66
N SER A 48 -8.92 10.42 12.38
CA SER A 48 -10.02 11.25 11.88
C SER A 48 -10.93 10.47 10.92
N GLY A 49 -12.25 10.58 11.14
CA GLY A 49 -13.27 9.94 10.30
C GLY A 49 -13.41 10.49 8.87
N ASN A 50 -12.63 11.49 8.48
CA ASN A 50 -12.62 12.07 7.11
C ASN A 50 -11.88 11.18 6.10
N GLY A 51 -12.19 9.88 6.12
CA GLY A 51 -11.55 8.82 5.35
C GLY A 51 -12.46 8.24 4.27
N LYS A 52 -12.49 8.83 3.07
CA LYS A 52 -13.31 8.28 1.97
C LYS A 52 -12.72 6.94 1.49
N HIS A 53 -11.58 7.01 0.83
CA HIS A 53 -10.94 5.85 0.19
C HIS A 53 -9.47 6.12 -0.14
N GLN A 54 -8.73 5.08 -0.55
CA GLN A 54 -7.32 5.16 -0.95
C GLN A 54 -7.07 6.06 -2.17
N ALA A 55 -8.05 6.26 -3.06
CA ALA A 55 -7.93 7.17 -4.21
C ALA A 55 -7.82 8.67 -3.85
N ASP A 56 -8.04 9.08 -2.59
CA ASP A 56 -8.01 10.51 -2.20
C ASP A 56 -6.64 11.19 -2.42
N TYR A 57 -5.57 10.41 -2.59
CA TYR A 57 -4.21 10.90 -2.91
C TYR A 57 -3.79 10.62 -4.36
N ALA A 58 -4.77 10.44 -5.27
CA ALA A 58 -4.57 10.05 -6.66
C ALA A 58 -3.74 8.75 -6.81
N ALA A 59 -3.90 7.83 -5.87
CA ALA A 59 -3.32 6.51 -5.95
C ALA A 59 -3.94 5.72 -7.11
N THR A 60 -3.11 5.05 -7.91
CA THR A 60 -3.54 4.16 -8.99
C THR A 60 -3.58 2.71 -8.50
N SER A 61 -4.32 1.86 -9.22
CA SER A 61 -4.55 0.46 -8.82
C SER A 61 -3.23 -0.32 -8.66
N ASP A 62 -2.32 -0.18 -9.62
CA ASP A 62 -1.00 -0.83 -9.68
C ASP A 62 -0.01 -0.43 -8.56
N MET A 63 -0.30 0.63 -7.81
CA MET A 63 0.48 0.97 -6.60
C MET A 63 0.14 0.05 -5.42
N PHE A 64 -0.98 -0.67 -5.46
CA PHE A 64 -1.45 -1.56 -4.39
C PHE A 64 -1.37 -3.04 -4.76
N TYR A 65 -1.30 -3.86 -3.72
CA TYR A 65 -1.21 -5.31 -3.80
C TYR A 65 -2.46 -5.92 -4.46
N ALA A 66 -2.26 -6.73 -5.51
CA ALA A 66 -3.27 -7.21 -6.46
C ALA A 66 -4.14 -6.14 -7.13
N ASN A 67 -3.57 -4.96 -7.38
CA ASN A 67 -4.12 -3.97 -8.31
C ASN A 67 -5.61 -3.57 -8.08
N PRO A 68 -6.15 -3.47 -6.85
CA PRO A 68 -7.54 -3.08 -6.60
C PRO A 68 -7.82 -1.64 -7.04
N ASP A 69 -9.06 -1.33 -7.43
CA ASP A 69 -9.50 0.05 -7.65
C ASP A 69 -9.43 0.83 -6.31
N PRO A 70 -8.54 1.85 -6.18
CA PRO A 70 -8.34 2.55 -4.92
C PRO A 70 -9.54 3.38 -4.46
N SER A 71 -10.50 3.68 -5.34
CA SER A 71 -11.75 4.36 -4.99
C SER A 71 -12.69 3.44 -4.19
N THR A 72 -12.54 2.13 -4.35
CA THR A 72 -13.35 1.10 -3.67
C THR A 72 -12.79 0.65 -2.33
N ILE A 73 -11.62 1.14 -1.90
CA ILE A 73 -10.93 0.73 -0.68
C ILE A 73 -11.15 1.77 0.43
N PRO A 74 -12.04 1.55 1.41
CA PRO A 74 -12.32 2.51 2.47
C PRO A 74 -11.13 2.58 3.42
N ALA A 75 -10.81 3.77 3.93
CA ALA A 75 -9.55 4.03 4.61
C ALA A 75 -9.70 4.95 5.83
N LEU A 76 -9.18 4.52 6.98
CA LEU A 76 -9.08 5.37 8.17
C LEU A 76 -8.02 6.46 7.92
N ALA A 77 -8.33 7.71 8.27
CA ALA A 77 -7.38 8.80 8.14
C ALA A 77 -6.65 9.08 9.46
N ILE A 78 -5.34 9.32 9.40
CA ILE A 78 -4.49 9.63 10.55
C ILE A 78 -3.78 10.94 10.28
N ASN A 79 -3.91 11.92 11.18
CA ASN A 79 -3.13 13.14 11.16
C ASN A 79 -1.88 12.93 12.04
N ALA A 80 -0.70 13.25 11.52
CA ALA A 80 0.61 12.95 12.09
C ALA A 80 1.51 14.20 12.11
N GLN A 81 1.13 15.19 12.92
CA GLN A 81 1.90 16.42 13.12
C GLN A 81 2.65 16.37 14.45
N ALA A 82 3.91 16.82 14.42
CA ALA A 82 4.71 16.95 15.63
C ALA A 82 4.07 17.94 16.62
N SER A 83 4.10 17.62 17.91
CA SER A 83 3.52 18.48 18.96
C SER A 83 4.42 19.69 19.30
N ASN A 84 3.99 20.44 20.31
CA ASN A 84 4.75 21.49 20.96
C ASN A 84 6.09 20.94 21.50
N GLY A 85 7.19 21.67 21.40
CA GLY A 85 8.53 21.25 21.83
C GLY A 85 9.39 20.71 20.70
N VAL A 86 8.78 20.04 19.71
CA VAL A 86 9.46 19.65 18.48
C VAL A 86 9.65 20.89 17.60
N GLY A 87 10.90 21.32 17.43
CA GLY A 87 11.28 22.54 16.71
C GLY A 87 11.13 23.84 17.51
N GLY A 88 10.35 23.86 18.59
CA GLY A 88 10.16 25.07 19.40
C GLY A 88 8.88 25.04 20.22
N LYS A 89 8.52 26.17 20.83
CA LYS A 89 7.21 26.32 21.47
C LYS A 89 6.14 26.53 20.39
N LEU A 90 4.90 26.11 20.64
CA LEU A 90 3.77 26.50 19.77
C LEU A 90 3.69 28.03 19.63
N ASN A 91 3.13 28.47 18.51
CA ASN A 91 2.95 29.87 18.11
C ASN A 91 4.27 30.62 17.80
N THR A 92 5.42 29.93 17.75
CA THR A 92 6.72 30.54 17.43
C THR A 92 7.25 30.12 16.07
N TYR A 93 8.04 30.99 15.42
CA TYR A 93 8.65 30.70 14.13
C TYR A 93 9.57 29.48 14.17
N GLN A 94 10.21 29.17 15.30
CA GLN A 94 11.07 27.98 15.42
C GLN A 94 10.26 26.68 15.23
N LYS A 95 9.03 26.61 15.79
CA LYS A 95 8.11 25.49 15.56
C LYS A 95 7.76 25.34 14.08
N ALA A 96 7.43 26.45 13.42
CA ALA A 96 7.12 26.48 11.99
C ALA A 96 8.31 26.07 11.10
N ASN A 97 9.54 26.40 11.52
CA ASN A 97 10.78 26.12 10.79
C ASN A 97 11.43 24.78 11.20
N TYR A 98 10.69 23.84 11.78
CA TYR A 98 11.23 22.53 12.16
C TYR A 98 11.77 21.74 10.94
N SER A 99 12.95 21.13 11.12
CA SER A 99 13.51 20.08 10.25
C SER A 99 14.01 18.92 11.10
N GLY A 100 13.81 17.70 10.61
CA GLY A 100 14.20 16.48 11.30
C GLY A 100 13.05 15.50 11.51
N ARG A 101 13.32 14.44 12.28
CA ARG A 101 12.38 13.36 12.62
C ARG A 101 11.98 13.42 14.09
N ALA A 102 10.69 13.33 14.38
CA ALA A 102 10.15 13.24 15.73
C ALA A 102 9.04 12.19 15.82
N GLU A 103 8.98 11.45 16.93
CA GLU A 103 7.86 10.54 17.22
C GLU A 103 6.59 11.38 17.44
N VAL A 104 5.44 10.94 16.93
CA VAL A 104 4.15 11.62 17.18
C VAL A 104 3.19 10.76 18.00
N GLY A 105 3.37 9.43 17.97
CA GLY A 105 2.61 8.49 18.77
C GLY A 105 2.62 7.09 18.18
N THR A 106 1.81 6.22 18.77
CA THR A 106 1.64 4.81 18.37
C THR A 106 0.20 4.58 17.94
N VAL A 107 -0.02 3.91 16.81
CA VAL A 107 -1.31 3.33 16.44
C VAL A 107 -1.28 1.82 16.65
N THR A 108 -2.22 1.32 17.45
CA THR A 108 -2.45 -0.10 17.70
C THR A 108 -3.72 -0.52 16.96
N LEU A 109 -3.66 -1.62 16.20
CA LEU A 109 -4.78 -2.21 15.47
C LEU A 109 -5.10 -3.56 16.10
N THR A 110 -6.21 -3.64 16.84
CA THR A 110 -6.68 -4.84 17.53
C THR A 110 -7.84 -5.47 16.75
N PHE A 111 -7.76 -6.77 16.49
CA PHE A 111 -8.72 -7.57 15.71
C PHE A 111 -9.53 -8.48 16.66
N ASP A 112 -10.84 -8.62 16.44
CA ASP A 112 -11.68 -9.51 17.26
C ASP A 112 -11.33 -11.00 17.07
N LYS A 113 -10.88 -11.35 15.86
CA LYS A 113 -10.38 -12.67 15.46
C LYS A 113 -8.91 -12.57 15.07
N THR A 114 -8.20 -13.69 15.21
CA THR A 114 -6.83 -13.80 14.72
C THR A 114 -6.80 -13.65 13.21
N VAL A 115 -5.85 -12.88 12.70
CA VAL A 115 -5.56 -12.71 11.27
C VAL A 115 -4.16 -13.23 10.97
N THR A 116 -3.97 -13.70 9.74
CA THR A 116 -2.67 -14.10 9.21
C THR A 116 -2.36 -13.22 7.99
N ASP A 117 -1.15 -12.67 7.95
CA ASP A 117 -0.59 -11.91 6.83
C ASP A 117 -1.51 -10.81 6.24
N PRO A 118 -2.29 -10.01 7.02
CA PRO A 118 -3.20 -9.03 6.42
C PRO A 118 -2.43 -7.93 5.66
N VAL A 119 -3.06 -7.39 4.62
CA VAL A 119 -2.51 -6.31 3.79
C VAL A 119 -2.85 -4.97 4.40
N LEU A 120 -1.82 -4.18 4.72
CA LEU A 120 -1.91 -2.77 5.09
C LEU A 120 -1.71 -1.91 3.84
N ASP A 121 -2.78 -1.32 3.32
CA ASP A 121 -2.74 -0.35 2.23
C ASP A 121 -2.54 1.06 2.78
N LEU A 122 -1.63 1.80 2.18
CA LEU A 122 -1.20 3.12 2.63
C LEU A 122 -1.28 4.11 1.46
N SER A 123 -1.77 5.32 1.74
CA SER A 123 -1.61 6.48 0.86
C SER A 123 -1.59 7.75 1.69
N GLY A 124 -1.08 8.84 1.14
CA GLY A 124 -0.99 10.10 1.88
C GLY A 124 0.14 10.18 2.90
N LEU A 125 1.06 9.20 3.00
CA LEU A 125 2.11 9.21 4.04
C LEU A 125 3.04 10.43 3.99
N GLY A 126 3.20 11.04 2.82
CA GLY A 126 3.91 12.31 2.69
C GLY A 126 3.04 13.57 2.88
N GLY A 127 1.88 13.46 3.52
CA GLY A 127 1.03 14.60 3.89
C GLY A 127 0.38 15.36 2.72
N TYR A 128 -0.36 16.42 3.08
CA TYR A 128 -1.04 17.35 2.18
C TYR A 128 -0.94 18.75 2.75
N VAL A 129 -0.61 19.76 1.94
CA VAL A 129 -0.49 21.13 2.45
C VAL A 129 -1.18 22.15 1.55
N ASN A 130 -2.09 22.89 2.18
CA ASN A 130 -2.68 24.12 1.65
C ASN A 130 -2.33 25.25 2.62
N ALA A 131 -1.28 25.98 2.30
CA ALA A 131 -1.03 27.29 2.89
C ALA A 131 -0.97 28.31 1.75
N PHE A 132 -1.82 29.33 1.84
CA PHE A 132 -1.76 30.55 1.05
C PHE A 132 -1.95 31.70 2.04
N GLY A 133 -1.03 32.66 2.03
CA GLY A 133 -1.12 33.85 2.84
C GLY A 133 -0.41 34.98 2.13
N ASP A 134 -1.10 36.10 1.95
CA ASP A 134 -0.55 37.31 1.35
C ASP A 134 0.16 38.15 2.42
N PHE A 135 1.32 38.70 2.04
CA PHE A 135 2.12 39.56 2.90
C PHE A 135 2.21 40.95 2.25
N GLN A 136 1.94 42.00 3.02
CA GLN A 136 2.27 43.39 2.64
C GLN A 136 3.66 43.77 3.17
N TYR A 137 4.51 44.39 2.35
CA TYR A 137 5.74 45.03 2.82
C TYR A 137 5.47 46.45 3.31
N SER A 138 6.41 47.03 4.07
CA SER A 138 6.37 48.43 4.51
C SER A 138 6.57 49.44 3.38
N ASN A 139 6.93 48.99 2.17
CA ASN A 139 7.15 49.81 0.98
C ASN A 139 6.27 49.43 -0.23
N GLY A 140 5.27 48.54 -0.06
CA GLY A 140 4.35 48.15 -1.14
C GLY A 140 3.91 46.69 -1.10
N THR A 141 3.18 46.27 -2.12
CA THR A 141 2.72 44.88 -2.31
C THR A 141 3.85 43.97 -2.79
N GLY A 142 4.00 42.82 -2.15
CA GLY A 142 4.71 41.69 -2.76
C GLY A 142 4.61 40.43 -1.92
N ALA A 143 4.24 39.33 -2.56
CA ALA A 143 3.86 38.10 -1.87
C ALA A 143 5.08 37.28 -1.42
N VAL A 144 5.34 37.27 -0.11
CA VAL A 144 5.92 36.07 0.53
C VAL A 144 4.78 35.06 0.63
N LEU A 145 4.57 34.22 -0.38
CA LEU A 145 3.65 33.10 -0.21
C LEU A 145 4.16 32.26 0.98
N GLY A 146 3.31 31.98 1.97
CA GLY A 146 3.58 30.91 2.94
C GLY A 146 3.44 29.58 2.22
N ARG A 147 4.52 28.82 2.05
CA ARG A 147 4.57 27.67 1.12
C ARG A 147 4.69 26.36 1.90
N GLY A 148 3.88 25.38 1.53
CA GLY A 148 3.60 24.20 2.35
C GLY A 148 4.77 23.23 2.55
N SER A 149 4.68 22.44 3.61
CA SER A 149 5.74 21.56 4.09
C SER A 149 5.91 20.24 3.34
N PHE A 150 7.15 19.77 3.21
CA PHE A 150 7.50 18.43 2.70
C PHE A 150 7.69 17.46 3.85
N ASN A 151 6.60 17.19 4.57
CA ASN A 151 6.63 16.21 5.64
C ASN A 151 6.42 14.80 5.10
N SER A 152 6.92 13.81 5.82
CA SER A 152 6.46 12.43 5.69
C SER A 152 6.25 11.79 7.05
N THR A 153 5.37 10.80 7.09
CA THR A 153 5.23 9.88 8.20
C THR A 153 6.06 8.64 7.89
N ASP A 154 7.14 8.44 8.63
CA ASP A 154 7.82 7.15 8.67
C ASP A 154 7.08 6.25 9.70
N ILE A 155 6.91 4.97 9.39
CA ILE A 155 6.27 3.99 10.27
C ILE A 155 7.31 2.98 10.75
N GLU A 156 7.23 2.60 12.01
CA GLU A 156 8.07 1.56 12.64
C GLU A 156 7.17 0.52 13.33
N LEU A 157 7.32 -0.74 12.97
CA LEU A 157 6.62 -1.88 13.58
C LEU A 157 7.27 -2.23 14.91
N ILE A 158 6.46 -2.35 15.96
CA ILE A 158 6.92 -2.65 17.33
C ILE A 158 6.21 -3.86 17.96
N THR A 159 5.65 -4.76 17.14
CA THR A 159 5.01 -6.00 17.59
C THR A 159 5.90 -7.19 17.29
N ASP A 160 6.31 -7.90 18.34
CA ASP A 160 7.10 -9.12 18.25
C ASP A 160 6.38 -10.20 17.45
N GLY A 161 7.12 -10.96 16.64
CA GLY A 161 6.57 -12.02 15.79
C GLY A 161 5.81 -11.53 14.55
N VAL A 162 5.72 -10.22 14.33
CA VAL A 162 5.19 -9.62 13.09
C VAL A 162 6.34 -8.98 12.30
N SER A 163 6.27 -9.02 10.98
CA SER A 163 7.19 -8.27 10.10
C SER A 163 6.48 -7.67 8.89
N PHE A 164 7.11 -6.71 8.25
CA PHE A 164 6.64 -6.12 6.99
C PHE A 164 7.26 -6.81 5.78
N GLU A 165 6.44 -7.13 4.80
CA GLU A 165 6.84 -7.55 3.46
C GLU A 165 6.25 -6.61 2.41
N LYS A 166 7.03 -6.23 1.39
CA LYS A 166 6.59 -5.27 0.36
C LYS A 166 5.56 -5.92 -0.56
N GLY A 167 4.30 -5.49 -0.46
CA GLY A 167 3.21 -6.07 -1.26
C GLY A 167 3.29 -5.69 -2.74
N ALA A 168 3.25 -4.39 -3.07
CA ALA A 168 3.16 -3.96 -4.47
C ALA A 168 4.51 -3.64 -5.10
N SER A 169 4.73 -4.04 -6.35
CA SER A 169 5.94 -3.75 -7.11
C SER A 169 6.12 -2.25 -7.35
N ASN A 170 5.10 -1.57 -7.91
CA ASN A 170 5.07 -0.13 -8.22
C ASN A 170 4.75 0.79 -7.01
N SER A 171 5.09 0.36 -5.80
CA SER A 171 4.87 1.11 -4.56
C SER A 171 5.92 2.23 -4.35
N ASN A 172 5.46 3.42 -3.92
CA ASN A 172 6.30 4.54 -3.46
C ASN A 172 6.85 4.34 -2.02
N LEU A 173 6.70 3.14 -1.46
CA LEU A 173 7.20 2.77 -0.14
C LEU A 173 8.58 2.09 -0.22
N GLU A 174 9.49 2.54 0.62
CA GLU A 174 10.70 1.82 1.03
C GLU A 174 10.31 0.99 2.27
N VAL A 175 10.52 -0.32 2.21
CA VAL A 175 10.02 -1.26 3.22
C VAL A 175 11.18 -2.15 3.67
N THR A 176 11.53 -2.09 4.95
CA THR A 176 12.32 -3.11 5.64
C THR A 176 11.38 -4.04 6.41
N ASN A 177 11.88 -5.11 7.01
CA ASN A 177 11.10 -6.00 7.88
C ASN A 177 10.38 -5.30 9.04
N ASN A 178 10.77 -4.09 9.42
CA ASN A 178 10.20 -3.34 10.56
C ASN A 178 9.96 -1.84 10.30
N THR A 179 10.32 -1.29 9.13
CA THR A 179 10.06 0.13 8.83
C THR A 179 9.43 0.33 7.46
N ILE A 180 8.57 1.35 7.36
CA ILE A 180 8.01 1.86 6.11
C ILE A 180 8.39 3.34 6.02
N LYS A 181 9.02 3.73 4.91
CA LYS A 181 9.35 5.12 4.59
C LYS A 181 8.86 5.45 3.19
N VAL A 182 8.79 6.73 2.88
CA VAL A 182 8.42 7.21 1.55
C VAL A 182 9.69 7.35 0.70
N LYS A 183 9.79 6.61 -0.42
CA LYS A 183 10.93 6.71 -1.37
C LYS A 183 11.04 8.11 -1.94
N ASN A 184 9.96 8.56 -2.58
CA ASN A 184 9.86 9.88 -3.20
C ASN A 184 8.88 10.71 -2.37
N ARG A 185 9.42 11.53 -1.47
CA ARG A 185 8.66 12.37 -0.54
C ARG A 185 7.80 13.39 -1.28
N ASN A 186 6.76 13.84 -0.60
CA ASN A 186 5.64 14.49 -1.26
C ASN A 186 5.79 16.00 -1.44
N THR A 187 5.03 16.46 -2.40
CA THR A 187 3.87 17.35 -2.21
C THR A 187 2.73 16.76 -3.09
N PHE A 188 1.46 17.19 -3.16
CA PHE A 188 0.36 16.42 -3.84
C PHE A 188 0.18 16.53 -5.41
N THR A 189 0.56 15.52 -6.25
CA THR A 189 -0.13 14.95 -7.50
C THR A 189 0.54 13.85 -8.41
N HIS A 190 1.69 14.02 -9.12
CA HIS A 190 2.45 13.03 -9.98
C HIS A 190 4.02 12.97 -9.80
N ALA A 191 4.68 11.79 -9.70
CA ALA A 191 6.12 11.63 -9.32
C ALA A 191 7.17 11.45 -10.45
N LYS A 192 7.57 12.53 -11.14
CA LYS A 192 8.93 12.60 -11.72
C LYS A 192 9.54 13.96 -11.42
N LEU A 193 10.78 13.95 -10.91
CA LEU A 193 11.67 15.11 -10.90
C LEU A 193 12.63 14.96 -12.07
N THR A 194 12.06 14.94 -13.28
CA THR A 194 12.82 15.22 -14.50
C THR A 194 13.18 16.71 -14.50
N GLN A 195 14.39 17.05 -14.93
CA GLN A 195 14.90 18.42 -14.94
C GLN A 195 13.93 19.36 -15.69
N GLY A 196 13.34 20.34 -14.98
CA GLY A 196 12.46 21.36 -15.56
C GLY A 196 10.95 21.21 -15.31
N GLU A 197 10.47 20.20 -14.57
CA GLU A 197 9.04 20.07 -14.25
C GLU A 197 8.59 20.92 -13.04
N HIS A 198 7.87 22.02 -13.33
CA HIS A 198 7.35 22.97 -12.34
C HIS A 198 5.85 23.23 -12.46
N ILE A 199 5.25 23.64 -11.35
CA ILE A 199 3.95 24.34 -11.36
C ILE A 199 4.23 25.84 -11.23
N GLN A 200 3.66 26.64 -12.14
CA GLN A 200 3.70 28.09 -12.04
C GLN A 200 2.60 28.58 -11.09
N ASN A 201 2.97 29.28 -10.02
CA ASN A 201 2.02 29.89 -9.09
C ASN A 201 2.37 31.37 -8.89
N ASN A 202 1.47 32.27 -9.32
CA ASN A 202 1.67 33.73 -9.31
C ASN A 202 3.03 34.17 -9.90
N GLY A 203 3.47 33.52 -10.98
CA GLY A 203 4.75 33.80 -11.67
C GLY A 203 5.99 33.12 -11.05
N TYR A 204 5.83 32.29 -10.02
CA TYR A 204 6.94 31.58 -9.37
C TYR A 204 6.85 30.05 -9.59
N PRO A 205 7.86 29.42 -10.25
CA PRO A 205 7.90 27.96 -10.38
C PRO A 205 8.16 27.25 -9.04
N SER A 206 7.23 26.42 -8.58
CA SER A 206 7.38 25.46 -7.48
C SER A 206 7.88 24.10 -7.99
N PRO A 207 8.38 23.18 -7.13
CA PRO A 207 8.39 21.77 -7.48
C PRO A 207 7.03 21.34 -8.02
N LYS A 208 7.00 20.38 -8.97
CA LYS A 208 5.77 19.66 -9.29
C LYS A 208 5.57 18.54 -8.27
N LEU A 209 4.31 18.40 -7.87
CA LEU A 209 3.88 17.65 -6.71
C LEU A 209 3.50 16.19 -7.14
N VAL A 210 3.51 15.17 -6.25
CA VAL A 210 3.40 13.68 -6.41
C VAL A 210 2.30 12.94 -5.53
N PRO A 211 1.98 11.63 -5.70
CA PRO A 211 1.18 10.87 -4.72
C PRO A 211 1.99 10.45 -3.49
N ALA A 212 1.52 10.83 -2.31
CA ALA A 212 2.30 10.78 -1.08
C ALA A 212 2.43 9.35 -0.53
N GLY A 213 3.61 8.72 -0.65
CA GLY A 213 3.91 7.45 0.02
C GLY A 213 2.78 6.41 -0.07
N THR A 214 2.48 6.03 -1.30
CA THR A 214 1.40 5.10 -1.62
C THR A 214 1.93 3.68 -1.82
N GLY A 215 1.22 2.71 -1.26
CA GLY A 215 1.25 1.31 -1.68
C GLY A 215 0.86 0.36 -0.56
N SER A 216 1.02 -0.94 -0.81
CA SER A 216 0.66 -1.99 0.16
C SER A 216 1.88 -2.64 0.81
N VAL A 217 1.71 -3.01 2.08
CA VAL A 217 2.66 -3.82 2.87
C VAL A 217 1.89 -4.99 3.48
N ILE A 218 2.42 -6.20 3.38
CA ILE A 218 1.87 -7.39 4.02
C ILE A 218 2.42 -7.43 5.45
N LEU A 219 1.54 -7.57 6.44
CA LEU A 219 1.89 -7.71 7.85
C LEU A 219 2.13 -9.20 8.17
N LYS A 220 3.30 -9.72 7.81
CA LYS A 220 3.66 -11.14 7.94
C LYS A 220 3.62 -11.60 9.40
N GLY A 221 2.90 -12.69 9.66
CA GLY A 221 2.68 -13.25 10.99
C GLY A 221 1.20 -13.56 11.25
N THR A 222 0.93 -14.27 12.36
CA THR A 222 -0.43 -14.60 12.80
C THR A 222 -0.70 -13.95 14.16
N PHE A 223 -1.62 -12.99 14.22
CA PHE A 223 -1.81 -12.14 15.40
C PHE A 223 -3.24 -11.65 15.58
N LYS A 224 -3.55 -11.15 16.80
CA LYS A 224 -4.76 -10.38 17.11
C LYS A 224 -4.52 -8.88 17.30
N GLU A 225 -3.27 -8.45 17.38
CA GLU A 225 -2.92 -7.05 17.57
C GLU A 225 -1.60 -6.74 16.87
N VAL A 226 -1.51 -5.54 16.28
CA VAL A 226 -0.27 -5.00 15.73
C VAL A 226 -0.14 -3.53 16.11
N SER A 227 1.04 -3.11 16.55
CA SER A 227 1.35 -1.76 17.00
C SER A 227 2.44 -1.13 16.15
N LEU A 228 2.17 0.10 15.71
CA LEU A 228 2.99 0.86 14.77
C LEU A 228 3.31 2.21 15.40
N LYS A 229 4.60 2.53 15.59
CA LYS A 229 5.03 3.89 15.91
C LYS A 229 5.03 4.75 14.64
N LEU A 230 4.60 5.99 14.80
CA LEU A 230 4.54 6.99 13.74
C LEU A 230 5.55 8.10 14.03
N TYR A 231 6.32 8.47 13.02
CA TYR A 231 7.34 9.51 13.09
C TYR A 231 7.11 10.56 12.01
N HIS A 232 6.84 11.79 12.43
CA HIS A 232 6.80 12.96 11.57
C HIS A 232 8.22 13.34 11.16
N ASN A 233 8.46 13.53 9.86
CA ASN A 233 9.77 13.76 9.27
C ASN A 233 9.71 14.95 8.31
N ALA A 234 10.22 16.10 8.73
CA ALA A 234 10.16 17.36 8.01
C ALA A 234 11.39 17.55 7.10
N THR A 235 11.15 17.65 5.78
CA THR A 235 12.20 17.79 4.76
C THR A 235 12.31 19.24 4.28
N PRO A 236 13.47 19.91 4.37
CA PRO A 236 13.56 21.33 4.02
C PRO A 236 13.40 21.61 2.51
N TYR A 237 12.84 22.77 2.17
CA TYR A 237 12.83 23.36 0.82
C TYR A 237 14.24 23.35 0.22
N SER A 238 15.27 23.72 0.99
CA SER A 238 16.67 23.72 0.53
C SER A 238 17.21 22.36 0.06
N ALA A 239 16.53 21.23 0.32
CA ALA A 239 16.85 19.95 -0.30
C ALA A 239 16.47 19.90 -1.80
N PHE A 240 15.72 20.87 -2.31
CA PHE A 240 15.21 20.99 -3.68
C PHE A 240 15.70 22.27 -4.40
N PRO A 241 17.01 22.55 -4.46
CA PRO A 241 17.55 23.83 -4.92
C PRO A 241 17.31 24.13 -6.41
N THR A 242 17.31 25.43 -6.75
CA THR A 242 17.01 25.97 -8.09
C THR A 242 17.85 25.39 -9.21
N ASP A 243 19.14 25.20 -8.99
CA ASP A 243 20.12 24.75 -9.98
C ASP A 243 19.86 23.30 -10.44
N LYS A 244 19.53 22.42 -9.49
CA LYS A 244 19.27 20.99 -9.74
C LYS A 244 17.84 20.73 -10.21
N TYR A 245 16.87 21.45 -9.64
CA TYR A 245 15.46 21.14 -9.85
C TYR A 245 14.71 22.15 -10.71
N GLY A 246 15.18 23.41 -10.83
CA GLY A 246 14.54 24.52 -11.55
C GLY A 246 13.57 25.38 -10.72
N THR A 247 13.48 25.11 -9.41
CA THR A 247 12.60 25.81 -8.45
C THR A 247 12.95 27.29 -8.31
N SER A 248 11.97 28.16 -8.07
CA SER A 248 12.26 29.61 -7.96
C SER A 248 13.10 29.96 -6.72
N ARG A 249 14.07 30.87 -6.84
CA ARG A 249 14.92 31.29 -5.69
C ARG A 249 14.13 31.91 -4.53
N VAL A 250 12.93 32.42 -4.78
CA VAL A 250 12.05 32.98 -3.73
C VAL A 250 11.58 31.91 -2.72
N PHE A 251 11.71 30.62 -3.02
CA PHE A 251 11.46 29.54 -2.05
C PHE A 251 12.57 29.42 -0.98
N PHE A 252 13.73 30.03 -1.19
CA PHE A 252 14.91 29.93 -0.31
C PHE A 252 15.36 31.27 0.28
N THR A 253 14.65 32.37 -0.03
CA THR A 253 15.08 33.72 0.32
C THR A 253 14.45 34.19 1.64
N ASN A 254 15.27 34.60 2.61
CA ASN A 254 14.83 35.02 3.95
C ASN A 254 15.16 36.49 4.32
N ASN A 255 15.69 37.28 3.38
CA ASN A 255 16.03 38.69 3.56
C ASN A 255 16.90 38.99 4.81
N ASN A 256 17.85 38.11 5.13
CA ASN A 256 18.76 38.21 6.29
C ASN A 256 18.05 38.24 7.67
N ASN A 257 16.80 37.77 7.76
CA ASN A 257 16.07 37.65 9.01
C ASN A 257 15.64 36.19 9.22
N SER A 258 16.31 35.52 10.15
CA SER A 258 16.10 34.10 10.50
C SER A 258 14.68 33.75 10.98
N GLN A 259 13.87 34.75 11.35
CA GLN A 259 12.47 34.52 11.69
C GLN A 259 11.62 34.21 10.46
N TYR A 260 11.93 34.82 9.30
CA TYR A 260 11.27 34.50 8.02
C TYR A 260 11.79 33.20 7.38
N GLY A 261 12.56 32.40 8.14
CA GLY A 261 13.17 31.16 7.69
C GLY A 261 14.68 31.29 7.45
N ASP A 262 15.31 30.16 7.20
CA ASP A 262 16.74 29.96 6.93
C ASP A 262 16.95 29.07 5.69
N GLY A 263 15.91 28.89 4.88
CA GLY A 263 15.88 27.89 3.81
C GLY A 263 15.45 26.50 4.29
N ILE A 264 15.03 26.32 5.56
CA ILE A 264 14.37 25.09 6.03
C ILE A 264 12.98 24.93 5.39
N ASN A 265 11.84 25.12 6.05
CA ASN A 265 10.63 24.38 5.62
C ASN A 265 9.29 25.07 5.91
N GLY A 266 8.44 25.19 4.89
CA GLY A 266 7.15 24.52 4.91
C GLY A 266 5.97 25.06 5.72
N LEU A 267 6.20 25.91 6.72
CA LEU A 267 5.23 26.21 7.77
C LEU A 267 4.71 24.93 8.46
N ASN A 268 5.56 24.32 9.29
CA ASN A 268 5.21 23.18 10.14
C ASN A 268 4.30 23.58 11.31
N VAL A 269 3.03 23.80 10.99
CA VAL A 269 1.96 24.19 11.92
C VAL A 269 1.12 22.99 12.35
N ILE A 270 0.47 23.09 13.52
CA ILE A 270 -0.71 22.28 13.84
C ILE A 270 -2.00 23.05 13.51
N ASN A 271 -3.12 22.33 13.37
CA ASN A 271 -4.42 22.98 13.17
C ASN A 271 -4.72 24.00 14.28
N THR A 272 -5.20 25.19 13.91
CA THR A 272 -5.47 26.37 14.78
C THR A 272 -4.26 27.13 15.34
N GLU A 273 -3.02 26.76 15.01
CA GLU A 273 -1.83 27.48 15.49
C GLU A 273 -1.76 28.94 14.99
N LYS A 274 -1.31 29.85 15.86
CA LYS A 274 -1.18 31.28 15.57
C LYS A 274 0.28 31.71 15.65
N ILE A 275 0.98 31.80 14.53
CA ILE A 275 2.43 32.04 14.53
C ILE A 275 2.72 33.54 14.48
N GLN A 276 3.64 34.00 15.33
CA GLN A 276 4.25 35.32 15.19
C GLN A 276 5.56 35.23 14.39
N ILE A 277 5.70 36.06 13.35
CA ILE A 277 6.94 36.23 12.58
C ILE A 277 7.23 37.73 12.46
N GLY A 278 8.33 38.19 13.06
CA GLY A 278 8.59 39.60 13.28
C GLY A 278 7.45 40.26 14.07
N ASN A 279 6.93 41.37 13.53
CA ASN A 279 5.85 42.15 14.15
C ASN A 279 4.45 41.75 13.63
N LYS A 280 4.29 40.58 12.99
CA LYS A 280 3.01 40.12 12.42
C LYS A 280 2.60 38.76 12.98
N THR A 281 1.29 38.59 13.17
CA THR A 281 0.66 37.33 13.60
C THR A 281 -0.15 36.73 12.45
N TYR A 282 0.10 35.45 12.17
CA TYR A 282 -0.60 34.66 11.16
C TYR A 282 -1.59 33.74 11.86
N ASN A 283 -2.81 33.62 11.33
CA ASN A 283 -3.89 32.81 11.86
C ASN A 283 -4.41 31.89 10.74
N ASN A 284 -5.14 30.83 11.10
CA ASN A 284 -5.80 29.91 10.15
C ASN A 284 -4.83 29.22 9.16
N LEU A 285 -3.55 29.09 9.51
CA LEU A 285 -2.62 28.27 8.74
C LEU A 285 -3.01 26.80 8.94
N THR A 286 -3.18 26.06 7.84
CA THR A 286 -3.48 24.63 7.89
C THR A 286 -2.43 23.82 7.15
N ASN A 287 -1.70 23.01 7.91
CA ASN A 287 -0.98 21.88 7.39
C ASN A 287 -1.83 20.62 7.66
N TRP A 288 -1.94 19.71 6.70
CA TRP A 288 -2.69 18.47 6.81
C TRP A 288 -1.77 17.28 6.53
N ASP A 289 -0.85 16.99 7.45
CA ASP A 289 -0.05 15.76 7.44
C ASP A 289 -0.93 14.55 7.76
N LYS A 290 -1.85 14.29 6.84
CA LYS A 290 -2.91 13.32 6.92
C LYS A 290 -2.57 12.22 5.94
N PHE A 291 -2.53 11.00 6.42
CA PHE A 291 -2.40 9.80 5.61
C PHE A 291 -3.58 8.87 5.83
N ARG A 292 -3.64 7.81 5.04
CA ARG A 292 -4.71 6.83 4.98
C ARG A 292 -4.15 5.44 5.22
N ILE A 293 -4.85 4.69 6.06
CA ILE A 293 -4.61 3.27 6.24
C ILE A 293 -5.87 2.48 5.91
N SER A 294 -5.73 1.39 5.18
CA SER A 294 -6.76 0.36 5.04
C SER A 294 -6.16 -0.99 5.37
N LEU A 295 -6.99 -1.86 5.92
CA LEU A 295 -6.70 -3.29 6.01
C LEU A 295 -7.57 -4.06 5.03
N ARG A 296 -6.94 -4.99 4.31
CA ARG A 296 -7.57 -6.07 3.54
C ARG A 296 -7.04 -7.41 4.06
N LEU A 297 -7.85 -8.46 3.99
CA LEU A 297 -7.34 -9.82 4.19
C LEU A 297 -6.68 -10.27 2.89
N LEU A 298 -5.60 -11.03 3.03
CA LEU A 298 -5.13 -11.87 1.94
C LEU A 298 -6.25 -12.85 1.57
N LYS A 299 -6.49 -12.96 0.26
CA LYS A 299 -7.41 -13.92 -0.35
C LYS A 299 -6.72 -14.65 -1.52
N PRO A 300 -5.48 -15.15 -1.37
CA PRO A 300 -4.85 -15.95 -2.40
C PRO A 300 -5.71 -17.17 -2.68
N SER A 301 -5.85 -17.45 -3.95
CA SER A 301 -6.55 -18.62 -4.48
C SER A 301 -5.52 -19.63 -5.00
N SER A 302 -5.95 -20.86 -5.30
CA SER A 302 -5.09 -21.87 -5.91
C SER A 302 -5.80 -22.73 -6.96
N ILE A 303 -5.02 -23.29 -7.89
CA ILE A 303 -5.47 -24.23 -8.92
C ILE A 303 -4.55 -25.47 -8.88
N GLY A 304 -5.16 -26.65 -8.81
CA GLY A 304 -4.57 -27.99 -8.99
C GLY A 304 -5.58 -28.92 -9.69
N ASP A 305 -5.33 -30.21 -9.87
CA ASP A 305 -4.81 -31.08 -8.82
C ASP A 305 -3.86 -32.17 -9.34
N ARG A 306 -4.28 -33.01 -10.29
CA ARG A 306 -3.61 -34.30 -10.57
C ARG A 306 -3.46 -34.65 -12.05
N VAL A 307 -2.30 -35.23 -12.39
CA VAL A 307 -2.04 -35.90 -13.66
C VAL A 307 -1.94 -37.41 -13.42
N TRP A 308 -2.75 -38.21 -14.09
CA TRP A 308 -2.82 -39.66 -13.88
C TRP A 308 -2.59 -40.46 -15.17
N LEU A 309 -2.28 -41.74 -15.00
CA LEU A 309 -2.13 -42.71 -16.09
C LEU A 309 -3.49 -43.37 -16.32
N ASP A 310 -4.14 -42.99 -17.41
CA ASP A 310 -5.39 -43.59 -17.89
C ASP A 310 -5.03 -44.86 -18.67
N GLU A 311 -5.13 -46.02 -18.01
CA GLU A 311 -4.62 -47.29 -18.55
C GLU A 311 -5.60 -47.96 -19.54
N ASP A 312 -6.90 -47.69 -19.44
CA ASP A 312 -7.93 -48.24 -20.34
C ASP A 312 -8.42 -47.25 -21.42
N ALA A 313 -7.98 -45.99 -21.34
CA ALA A 313 -8.32 -44.85 -22.19
C ALA A 313 -9.79 -44.41 -22.13
N ASN A 314 -10.46 -44.57 -20.97
CA ASN A 314 -11.87 -44.22 -20.79
C ASN A 314 -12.12 -42.74 -20.44
N GLY A 315 -11.11 -41.99 -20.00
CA GLY A 315 -11.19 -40.57 -19.66
C GLY A 315 -11.61 -40.24 -18.22
N ILE A 316 -11.70 -41.25 -17.35
CA ILE A 316 -12.16 -41.19 -15.96
C ILE A 316 -11.02 -41.64 -15.04
N GLN A 317 -10.86 -41.00 -13.88
CA GLN A 317 -9.94 -41.39 -12.82
C GLN A 317 -10.47 -42.61 -12.07
N ASP A 318 -9.98 -43.79 -12.45
CA ASP A 318 -10.44 -45.06 -11.91
C ASP A 318 -9.64 -45.56 -10.69
N ALA A 319 -10.28 -46.44 -9.92
CA ALA A 319 -9.73 -46.94 -8.67
C ALA A 319 -8.52 -47.89 -8.91
N GLY A 320 -7.31 -47.38 -8.67
CA GLY A 320 -6.05 -48.10 -8.87
C GLY A 320 -5.13 -47.42 -9.87
N GLU A 321 -5.64 -46.44 -10.63
CA GLU A 321 -4.85 -45.67 -11.57
C GLU A 321 -3.85 -44.74 -10.85
N LYS A 322 -2.61 -44.76 -11.36
CA LYS A 322 -1.47 -44.12 -10.73
C LYS A 322 -1.31 -42.68 -11.20
N GLY A 323 -0.72 -41.84 -10.35
CA GLY A 323 -0.20 -40.56 -10.80
C GLY A 323 0.96 -40.71 -11.79
N VAL A 324 1.18 -39.68 -12.61
CA VAL A 324 2.35 -39.59 -13.50
C VAL A 324 3.30 -38.53 -12.96
N GLU A 325 4.45 -38.99 -12.44
CA GLU A 325 5.52 -38.12 -11.95
C GLU A 325 6.26 -37.38 -13.07
N GLY A 326 6.74 -36.18 -12.79
CA GLY A 326 7.67 -35.47 -13.66
C GLY A 326 7.04 -34.89 -14.93
N VAL A 327 5.73 -34.64 -14.93
CA VAL A 327 4.99 -33.97 -16.02
C VAL A 327 5.03 -32.47 -15.77
N THR A 328 5.34 -31.68 -16.81
CA THR A 328 5.39 -30.22 -16.70
C THR A 328 4.00 -29.63 -16.89
N VAL A 329 3.54 -28.85 -15.92
CA VAL A 329 2.26 -28.15 -15.94
C VAL A 329 2.50 -26.65 -15.88
N LYS A 330 1.82 -25.88 -16.73
CA LYS A 330 1.95 -24.42 -16.84
C LYS A 330 0.62 -23.75 -16.51
N LEU A 331 0.68 -22.57 -15.91
CA LEU A 331 -0.49 -21.70 -15.74
C LEU A 331 -0.36 -20.50 -16.67
N LEU A 332 -1.39 -20.29 -17.49
CA LEU A 332 -1.51 -19.17 -18.41
C LEU A 332 -2.67 -18.27 -17.98
N ASP A 333 -2.62 -16.99 -18.37
CA ASP A 333 -3.81 -16.13 -18.36
C ASP A 333 -4.76 -16.48 -19.52
N LYS A 334 -5.96 -15.88 -19.51
CA LYS A 334 -6.98 -16.04 -20.56
C LYS A 334 -6.49 -15.72 -21.99
N ASP A 335 -5.44 -14.92 -22.13
CA ASP A 335 -4.87 -14.51 -23.43
C ASP A 335 -3.72 -15.44 -23.87
N GLY A 336 -3.43 -16.48 -23.07
CA GLY A 336 -2.42 -17.49 -23.35
C GLY A 336 -0.99 -17.09 -22.98
N SER A 337 -0.79 -15.97 -22.27
CA SER A 337 0.51 -15.56 -21.75
C SER A 337 0.77 -16.21 -20.38
N PRO A 338 2.04 -16.33 -19.92
CA PRO A 338 2.34 -16.87 -18.59
C PRO A 338 1.63 -16.09 -17.48
N ALA A 339 0.92 -16.81 -16.62
CA ALA A 339 0.13 -16.22 -15.54
C ALA A 339 1.01 -15.46 -14.52
N LYS A 340 0.37 -14.57 -13.76
CA LYS A 340 1.02 -13.84 -12.66
C LYS A 340 0.39 -14.15 -11.32
N ASP A 341 1.24 -14.24 -10.30
CA ASP A 341 0.82 -14.41 -8.91
C ASP A 341 0.20 -13.12 -8.34
N PHE A 342 -0.29 -13.20 -7.11
CA PHE A 342 -0.96 -12.10 -6.39
C PHE A 342 -0.03 -10.89 -6.19
N ASN A 343 1.28 -11.12 -6.32
CA ASN A 343 2.36 -10.14 -6.15
C ASN A 343 2.81 -9.53 -7.50
N GLY A 344 2.32 -10.05 -8.63
CA GLY A 344 2.66 -9.65 -9.99
C GLY A 344 3.90 -10.33 -10.61
N ASN A 345 4.47 -11.33 -9.94
CA ASN A 345 5.55 -12.16 -10.47
C ASN A 345 5.00 -13.21 -11.45
N LEU A 346 5.84 -13.73 -12.34
CA LEU A 346 5.44 -14.86 -13.19
C LEU A 346 5.26 -16.13 -12.34
N VAL A 347 4.10 -16.77 -12.46
CA VAL A 347 3.86 -18.10 -11.89
C VAL A 347 4.83 -19.08 -12.54
N GLN A 348 5.52 -19.87 -11.72
CA GLN A 348 6.49 -20.86 -12.21
C GLN A 348 5.77 -22.12 -12.66
N ASP A 349 6.24 -22.70 -13.78
CA ASP A 349 5.83 -24.03 -14.21
C ASP A 349 5.99 -25.03 -13.06
N GLN A 350 4.98 -25.86 -12.85
CA GLN A 350 5.03 -26.96 -11.88
C GLN A 350 5.51 -28.25 -12.55
N VAL A 351 6.01 -29.15 -11.72
CA VAL A 351 6.35 -30.52 -12.11
C VAL A 351 5.61 -31.45 -11.15
N THR A 352 4.86 -32.41 -11.69
CA THR A 352 4.04 -33.31 -10.88
C THR A 352 4.87 -34.20 -9.96
N ASP A 353 4.37 -34.42 -8.75
CA ASP A 353 5.00 -35.29 -7.75
C ASP A 353 4.81 -36.79 -8.06
N ALA A 354 5.33 -37.66 -7.20
CA ALA A 354 5.22 -39.12 -7.31
C ALA A 354 3.77 -39.67 -7.32
N ASN A 355 2.79 -38.87 -6.88
CA ASN A 355 1.36 -39.19 -6.91
C ASN A 355 0.62 -38.51 -8.09
N GLY A 356 1.37 -37.78 -8.93
CA GLY A 356 0.84 -37.03 -10.07
C GLY A 356 0.37 -35.62 -9.72
N ASN A 357 0.53 -35.17 -8.47
CA ASN A 357 -0.09 -33.94 -8.00
C ASN A 357 0.72 -32.69 -8.39
N TYR A 358 0.03 -31.59 -8.66
CA TYR A 358 0.62 -30.27 -8.89
C TYR A 358 -0.26 -29.18 -8.27
N LYS A 359 0.33 -28.00 -7.97
CA LYS A 359 -0.44 -26.88 -7.43
C LYS A 359 0.16 -25.52 -7.79
N PHE A 360 -0.67 -24.63 -8.31
CA PHE A 360 -0.37 -23.21 -8.43
C PHE A 360 -1.00 -22.46 -7.25
N GLU A 361 -0.17 -21.87 -6.40
CA GLU A 361 -0.60 -21.10 -5.22
C GLU A 361 -0.41 -19.59 -5.43
N ASN A 362 -0.92 -18.80 -4.47
CA ASN A 362 -0.82 -17.34 -4.48
C ASN A 362 -1.43 -16.71 -5.76
N LEU A 363 -2.58 -17.21 -6.22
CA LEU A 363 -3.24 -16.69 -7.42
C LEU A 363 -4.27 -15.60 -7.07
N PRO A 364 -4.30 -14.46 -7.78
CA PRO A 364 -5.40 -13.51 -7.67
C PRO A 364 -6.66 -14.08 -8.33
N ALA A 365 -7.82 -13.54 -7.96
CA ALA A 365 -9.05 -13.84 -8.70
C ALA A 365 -8.92 -13.37 -10.15
N GLY A 366 -9.38 -14.19 -11.10
CA GLY A 366 -9.12 -13.97 -12.53
C GLY A 366 -9.52 -15.14 -13.40
N GLU A 367 -9.08 -15.09 -14.66
CA GLU A 367 -9.35 -16.10 -15.68
C GLU A 367 -8.03 -16.72 -16.15
N TYR A 368 -7.93 -18.05 -16.04
CA TYR A 368 -6.72 -18.83 -16.24
C TYR A 368 -6.93 -19.98 -17.22
N VAL A 369 -5.84 -20.49 -17.77
CA VAL A 369 -5.82 -21.74 -18.53
C VAL A 369 -4.65 -22.59 -18.01
N VAL A 370 -4.92 -23.82 -17.61
CA VAL A 370 -3.86 -24.79 -17.30
C VAL A 370 -3.41 -25.47 -18.58
N GLN A 371 -2.10 -25.67 -18.75
CA GLN A 371 -1.52 -26.43 -19.85
C GLN A 371 -0.62 -27.55 -19.33
N VAL A 372 -0.87 -28.79 -19.76
CA VAL A 372 0.06 -29.92 -19.58
C VAL A 372 0.93 -30.07 -20.81
N VAL A 373 2.23 -30.26 -20.60
CA VAL A 373 3.20 -30.60 -21.65
C VAL A 373 3.49 -32.10 -21.56
N THR A 374 2.88 -32.87 -22.45
CA THR A 374 3.14 -34.32 -22.58
C THR A 374 4.53 -34.59 -23.16
N LYS A 375 5.10 -35.76 -22.84
CA LYS A 375 6.37 -36.24 -23.42
C LYS A 375 6.12 -37.05 -24.69
N ASP A 376 7.16 -37.25 -25.51
CA ASP A 376 7.06 -38.00 -26.77
C ASP A 376 6.38 -39.37 -26.59
N GLY A 377 5.37 -39.63 -27.41
CA GLY A 377 4.57 -40.86 -27.38
C GLY A 377 3.41 -40.87 -26.39
N GLN A 378 3.33 -39.94 -25.44
CA GLN A 378 2.17 -39.78 -24.56
C GLN A 378 1.08 -38.94 -25.23
N THR A 379 -0.17 -39.36 -25.07
CA THR A 379 -1.36 -38.59 -25.51
C THR A 379 -2.29 -38.37 -24.32
N LEU A 380 -2.91 -37.19 -24.23
CA LEU A 380 -3.98 -36.97 -23.28
C LEU A 380 -5.22 -37.80 -23.66
N THR A 381 -5.97 -38.23 -22.65
CA THR A 381 -7.22 -38.98 -22.80
C THR A 381 -8.40 -38.09 -23.20
N THR A 382 -9.57 -38.68 -23.42
CA THR A 382 -10.79 -37.95 -23.79
C THR A 382 -11.24 -37.02 -22.66
N LYS A 383 -11.37 -35.73 -22.97
CA LYS A 383 -11.89 -34.71 -22.05
C LYS A 383 -13.33 -34.99 -21.59
N GLY A 384 -13.65 -34.64 -20.34
CA GLY A 384 -15.04 -34.48 -19.88
C GLY A 384 -15.84 -35.78 -19.73
N GLN A 385 -15.20 -36.91 -19.41
CA GLN A 385 -15.86 -38.20 -19.23
C GLN A 385 -16.13 -38.47 -17.74
N GLY A 386 -17.37 -38.84 -17.39
CA GLY A 386 -17.74 -39.17 -16.01
C GLY A 386 -18.19 -37.97 -15.19
N ALA A 387 -17.64 -37.83 -13.98
CA ALA A 387 -17.97 -36.76 -13.03
C ALA A 387 -16.83 -35.73 -12.96
N ALA A 388 -17.17 -34.46 -12.73
CA ALA A 388 -16.24 -33.32 -12.79
C ALA A 388 -15.16 -33.29 -11.68
N ASP A 389 -15.15 -34.27 -10.79
CA ASP A 389 -14.11 -34.52 -9.77
C ASP A 389 -13.22 -35.73 -10.12
N LYS A 390 -13.38 -36.26 -11.34
CA LYS A 390 -12.77 -37.50 -11.83
C LYS A 390 -12.54 -37.53 -13.35
N ASP A 391 -12.90 -36.50 -14.09
CA ASP A 391 -12.68 -36.46 -15.54
C ASP A 391 -11.29 -35.88 -15.85
N SER A 392 -11.02 -35.69 -17.14
CA SER A 392 -9.87 -34.91 -17.62
C SER A 392 -10.37 -33.60 -18.20
N ASP A 393 -9.82 -32.46 -17.77
CA ASP A 393 -10.24 -31.12 -18.21
C ASP A 393 -9.59 -30.65 -19.52
N LEU A 394 -8.54 -31.34 -19.95
CA LEU A 394 -7.65 -30.86 -21.01
C LEU A 394 -8.10 -31.33 -22.40
N ASP A 395 -8.20 -30.39 -23.34
CA ASP A 395 -8.36 -30.70 -24.76
C ASP A 395 -7.14 -31.51 -25.26
N PRO A 396 -7.33 -32.70 -25.87
CA PRO A 396 -6.22 -33.61 -26.16
C PRO A 396 -5.31 -33.14 -27.30
N LYS A 397 -5.71 -32.12 -28.08
CA LYS A 397 -4.96 -31.60 -29.22
C LYS A 397 -4.06 -30.43 -28.84
N THR A 398 -4.48 -29.65 -27.84
CA THR A 398 -3.81 -28.43 -27.39
C THR A 398 -3.08 -28.61 -26.06
N GLY A 399 -3.47 -29.63 -25.27
CA GLY A 399 -2.99 -29.83 -23.92
C GLY A 399 -3.45 -28.77 -22.94
N LYS A 400 -4.60 -28.11 -23.20
CA LYS A 400 -5.11 -26.96 -22.44
C LYS A 400 -6.51 -27.19 -21.92
N THR A 401 -6.81 -26.63 -20.77
CA THR A 401 -8.19 -26.54 -20.25
C THR A 401 -9.02 -25.53 -21.04
N ASP A 402 -10.32 -25.46 -20.75
CA ASP A 402 -11.08 -24.24 -21.03
C ASP A 402 -10.64 -23.12 -20.08
N VAL A 403 -11.21 -21.92 -20.21
CA VAL A 403 -10.95 -20.81 -19.28
C VAL A 403 -11.53 -21.14 -17.92
N ILE A 404 -10.65 -21.32 -16.95
CA ILE A 404 -10.96 -21.50 -15.53
C ILE A 404 -11.18 -20.11 -14.93
N LYS A 405 -12.39 -19.87 -14.42
CA LYS A 405 -12.68 -18.67 -13.63
C LYS A 405 -12.40 -18.95 -12.16
N LEU A 406 -11.45 -18.21 -11.58
CA LEU A 406 -11.04 -18.34 -10.18
C LEU A 406 -11.52 -17.13 -9.39
N GLU A 407 -12.37 -17.37 -8.39
CA GLU A 407 -12.84 -16.34 -7.45
C GLU A 407 -11.81 -16.09 -6.33
N ALA A 408 -12.02 -15.03 -5.54
CA ALA A 408 -11.07 -14.64 -4.48
C ALA A 408 -11.22 -15.51 -3.22
N ASN A 409 -10.13 -16.15 -2.78
CA ASN A 409 -10.10 -17.17 -1.72
C ASN A 409 -10.78 -18.50 -2.13
N GLU A 410 -10.68 -18.85 -3.42
CA GLU A 410 -11.12 -20.13 -3.96
C GLU A 410 -9.93 -21.08 -4.13
N ASN A 411 -10.14 -22.38 -3.92
CA ASN A 411 -9.14 -23.39 -4.21
C ASN A 411 -9.80 -24.41 -5.13
N ILE A 412 -9.41 -24.42 -6.40
CA ILE A 412 -9.89 -25.38 -7.39
C ILE A 412 -8.95 -26.58 -7.33
N THR A 413 -9.54 -27.76 -7.07
CA THR A 413 -8.83 -29.02 -6.77
C THR A 413 -9.43 -30.16 -7.59
N ASN A 414 -9.64 -29.90 -8.88
CA ASN A 414 -10.26 -30.80 -9.84
C ASN A 414 -9.93 -30.32 -11.27
N VAL A 415 -8.69 -29.88 -11.51
CA VAL A 415 -8.18 -29.59 -12.86
C VAL A 415 -7.19 -30.66 -13.22
N ASP A 416 -7.67 -31.72 -13.86
CA ASP A 416 -6.97 -32.99 -13.92
C ASP A 416 -6.68 -33.43 -15.36
N ALA A 417 -5.61 -34.21 -15.53
CA ALA A 417 -5.12 -34.62 -16.84
C ALA A 417 -4.83 -36.12 -16.91
N GLY A 418 -5.66 -36.87 -17.64
CA GLY A 418 -5.42 -38.28 -17.92
C GLY A 418 -4.46 -38.44 -19.09
N ILE A 419 -3.40 -39.21 -18.89
CA ILE A 419 -2.42 -39.56 -19.93
C ILE A 419 -2.59 -41.02 -20.30
N VAL A 420 -2.87 -41.28 -21.59
CA VAL A 420 -2.85 -42.62 -22.16
C VAL A 420 -1.39 -43.00 -22.49
N PRO A 421 -0.92 -44.19 -22.08
CA PRO A 421 0.44 -44.64 -22.37
C PRO A 421 0.67 -44.85 -23.87
N ALA A 422 1.91 -44.63 -24.31
CA ALA A 422 2.34 -44.95 -25.67
C ALA A 422 2.03 -46.42 -26.00
N LYS A 423 1.30 -46.69 -27.09
CA LYS A 423 1.08 -48.06 -27.55
C LYS A 423 2.42 -48.69 -27.89
N ASN A 424 2.85 -49.66 -27.09
CA ASN A 424 4.03 -50.48 -27.34
C ASN A 424 3.84 -51.26 -28.65
N THR A 425 4.30 -50.70 -29.77
CA THR A 425 4.53 -51.43 -31.02
C THR A 425 5.71 -52.38 -30.81
N LYS A 426 5.39 -53.63 -30.46
CA LYS A 426 6.34 -54.75 -30.47
C LYS A 426 6.67 -55.18 -31.89
#